data_AF-B8MLT2-F1
#
_entry.id   AF-B8MLT2-F1
#
_cell.length_a   1.000
_cell.length_b   1.000
_cell.length_c   1.000
_cell.angle_alpha   90.00
_cell.angle_beta   90.00
_cell.angle_gamma   90.00
#
_symmetry.space_group_name_H-M   'P 1'
#
loop_
_entity.id
_entity.type
_entity.pdbx_description
1 polymer ?
#
loop_
_entity_poly.entity_id
_entity_poly.type
_entity_poly.pdbx_seq_one_letter_code
_entity_poly.pdbx_strand_id
1 'polypeptide(L)'
;MHELEGFADVELTTKESGIWAVPPYFIDSVAHLAGFTMNCSDAIDTQSNYCVTPGWDSMRFAKPLVPGGKYHSYVKMVPTVEDPIYFGDVYGMQDNIIIGVVNGIQFRRYPRILLSRFLSPPDKMAAIDDKPKPAAAQAITIKSRSATPMPNRLGSDDENISPPTSAPAPSKGVAAAAESPSIKDAAESGSITAKAILLIANETGLDLSEMTDDAGFGDLDIDSLMSLVIAEKFRTELNIKVNGSLFLDYETIGDLREWLGEYYN
;
A
#
# COMPACT_ATOMS: atom_id res chain seq x y z
N MET A 1 9.95 13.32 -19.14
CA MET A 1 10.14 12.01 -18.49
C MET A 1 9.71 10.93 -19.46
N HIS A 2 10.38 9.79 -19.48
CA HIS A 2 10.02 8.60 -20.24
C HIS A 2 10.36 7.39 -19.36
N GLU A 3 9.37 6.59 -18.99
CA GLU A 3 9.53 5.53 -17.98
C GLU A 3 10.25 6.06 -16.71
N LEU A 4 11.39 5.48 -16.36
CA LEU A 4 12.22 5.87 -15.22
C LEU A 4 13.39 6.82 -15.59
N GLU A 5 13.29 7.49 -16.73
CA GLU A 5 14.26 8.48 -17.20
C GLU A 5 13.68 9.91 -17.19
N GLY A 6 14.40 10.84 -16.56
CA GLY A 6 13.95 12.19 -16.29
C GLY A 6 14.97 13.25 -16.73
N PHE A 7 14.46 14.36 -17.24
CA PHE A 7 15.18 15.61 -17.47
C PHE A 7 14.31 16.77 -16.99
N ALA A 8 14.91 17.78 -16.35
CA ALA A 8 14.21 18.97 -15.89
C ALA A 8 15.10 20.22 -15.90
N ASP A 9 14.51 21.36 -16.26
CA ASP A 9 15.08 22.68 -16.03
C ASP A 9 14.85 23.08 -14.55
N VAL A 10 15.91 23.51 -13.88
CA VAL A 10 15.90 23.88 -12.46
C VAL A 10 16.42 25.31 -12.30
N GLU A 11 15.56 26.21 -11.82
CA GLU A 11 15.93 27.57 -11.41
C GLU A 11 15.91 27.68 -9.89
N LEU A 12 17.08 27.94 -9.30
CA LEU A 12 17.21 28.02 -7.85
C LEU A 12 16.63 29.31 -7.28
N THR A 13 16.00 29.22 -6.11
CA THR A 13 15.46 30.40 -5.42
C THR A 13 16.53 31.47 -5.19
N THR A 14 16.15 32.74 -5.36
CA THR A 14 16.99 33.90 -5.01
C THR A 14 17.00 34.21 -3.51
N LYS A 15 16.17 33.51 -2.72
CA LYS A 15 16.14 33.65 -1.26
C LYS A 15 17.27 32.85 -0.63
N GLU A 16 18.14 33.53 0.08
CA GLU A 16 19.18 32.92 0.90
C GLU A 16 18.79 32.91 2.39
N SER A 17 19.16 31.85 3.09
CA SER A 17 19.07 31.76 4.54
C SER A 17 20.15 30.82 5.10
N GLY A 18 20.75 31.20 6.23
CA GLY A 18 21.82 30.45 6.89
C GLY A 18 23.19 30.56 6.19
N ILE A 19 24.18 29.88 6.76
CA ILE A 19 25.55 29.76 6.21
C ILE A 19 25.79 28.26 5.99
N TRP A 20 26.13 27.87 4.76
CA TRP A 20 26.25 26.47 4.34
C TRP A 20 27.48 26.27 3.45
N ALA A 21 28.06 25.06 3.45
CA ALA A 21 29.05 24.70 2.44
C ALA A 21 28.41 24.58 1.04
N VAL A 22 27.22 23.97 0.98
CA VAL A 22 26.27 24.04 -0.15
C VAL A 22 24.87 24.09 0.47
N PRO A 23 23.99 25.05 0.11
CA PRO A 23 22.67 25.17 0.74
C PRO A 23 21.79 23.93 0.49
N PRO A 24 21.19 23.31 1.52
CA PRO A 24 20.49 22.03 1.37
C PRO A 24 19.26 22.12 0.45
N TYR A 25 18.57 23.26 0.43
CA TYR A 25 17.44 23.52 -0.48
C TYR A 25 17.87 23.67 -1.95
N PHE A 26 19.13 24.03 -2.23
CA PHE A 26 19.69 24.00 -3.59
C PHE A 26 20.07 22.58 -4.00
N ILE A 27 20.67 21.80 -3.08
CA ILE A 27 20.96 20.38 -3.32
C ILE A 27 19.67 19.64 -3.64
N ASP A 28 18.64 19.80 -2.80
CA ASP A 28 17.33 19.18 -3.00
C ASP A 28 16.78 19.55 -4.38
N SER A 29 16.66 20.85 -4.70
CA SER A 29 16.14 21.30 -6.01
C SER A 29 16.82 20.66 -7.22
N VAL A 30 18.14 20.42 -7.18
CA VAL A 30 18.88 19.77 -8.28
C VAL A 30 18.73 18.24 -8.26
N ALA A 31 18.68 17.62 -7.08
CA ALA A 31 18.58 16.17 -6.91
C ALA A 31 17.14 15.62 -6.96
N HIS A 32 16.13 16.46 -6.73
CA HIS A 32 14.72 16.08 -6.54
C HIS A 32 14.14 15.28 -7.69
N LEU A 33 14.67 15.47 -8.91
CA LEU A 33 14.23 14.80 -10.11
C LEU A 33 14.24 13.27 -9.98
N ALA A 34 15.15 12.69 -9.20
CA ALA A 34 15.13 11.25 -8.88
C ALA A 34 13.84 10.87 -8.13
N GLY A 35 13.53 11.58 -7.04
CA GLY A 35 12.31 11.35 -6.24
C GLY A 35 11.03 11.64 -7.00
N PHE A 36 11.03 12.66 -7.87
CA PHE A 36 9.93 12.95 -8.78
C PHE A 36 9.72 11.82 -9.81
N THR A 37 10.80 11.32 -10.41
CA THR A 37 10.74 10.17 -11.33
C THR A 37 10.21 8.92 -10.64
N MET A 38 10.60 8.68 -9.40
CA MET A 38 10.17 7.52 -8.60
C MET A 38 8.75 7.61 -8.02
N ASN A 39 8.12 8.80 -8.00
CA ASN A 39 6.80 9.02 -7.39
C ASN A 39 5.77 9.70 -8.31
N CYS A 40 6.14 10.04 -9.55
CA CYS A 40 5.27 10.69 -10.53
C CYS A 40 5.39 10.10 -11.94
N SER A 41 6.13 8.98 -12.12
CA SER A 41 6.14 8.22 -13.37
C SER A 41 5.00 7.20 -13.42
N ASP A 42 4.40 7.04 -14.61
CA ASP A 42 3.43 5.97 -14.91
C ASP A 42 4.06 4.56 -14.89
N ALA A 43 5.40 4.45 -14.84
CA ALA A 43 6.11 3.18 -14.73
C ALA A 43 6.05 2.55 -13.32
N ILE A 44 5.47 3.24 -12.33
CA ILE A 44 5.35 2.78 -10.94
C ILE A 44 3.90 2.95 -10.49
N ASP A 45 3.34 1.92 -9.84
CA ASP A 45 2.05 2.04 -9.16
C ASP A 45 2.18 2.93 -7.91
N THR A 46 2.04 4.23 -8.14
CA THR A 46 2.05 5.30 -7.14
C THR A 46 0.71 5.45 -6.40
N GLN A 47 -0.32 4.69 -6.78
CA GLN A 47 -1.61 4.63 -6.09
C GLN A 47 -1.54 3.64 -4.92
N SER A 48 -0.92 2.48 -5.10
CA SER A 48 -0.70 1.51 -4.02
C SER A 48 0.63 1.70 -3.29
N ASN A 49 1.63 2.30 -3.94
CA ASN A 49 2.99 2.46 -3.39
C ASN A 49 3.48 3.92 -3.37
N TYR A 50 4.60 4.14 -2.69
CA TYR A 50 5.42 5.34 -2.75
C TYR A 50 6.90 4.98 -2.55
N CYS A 51 7.80 5.83 -3.02
CA CYS A 51 9.24 5.56 -3.00
C CYS A 51 9.99 6.60 -2.17
N VAL A 52 10.83 6.14 -1.23
CA VAL A 52 11.64 7.01 -0.35
C VAL A 52 13.12 6.71 -0.57
N THR A 53 13.96 7.74 -0.58
CA THR A 53 15.41 7.56 -0.63
C THR A 53 16.00 7.28 0.75
N PRO A 54 16.73 6.17 0.96
CA PRO A 54 17.52 5.96 2.17
C PRO A 54 18.84 6.75 2.15
N GLY A 55 19.26 7.25 0.98
CA GLY A 55 20.51 7.97 0.79
C GLY A 55 21.12 7.77 -0.61
N TRP A 56 22.41 8.08 -0.69
CA TRP A 56 23.23 8.01 -1.91
C TRP A 56 24.68 7.67 -1.54
N ASP A 57 25.45 7.11 -2.48
CA ASP A 57 26.84 6.69 -2.25
C ASP A 57 27.81 7.87 -2.17
N SER A 58 27.69 8.84 -3.08
CA SER A 58 28.50 10.07 -3.00
C SER A 58 27.85 11.26 -3.71
N MET A 59 28.21 12.47 -3.29
CA MET A 59 27.70 13.71 -3.87
C MET A 59 28.87 14.68 -4.06
N ARG A 60 29.02 15.23 -5.27
CA ARG A 60 30.14 16.12 -5.64
C ARG A 60 29.64 17.27 -6.50
N PHE A 61 30.15 18.47 -6.23
CA PHE A 61 29.92 19.67 -7.04
C PHE A 61 31.25 20.27 -7.48
N ALA A 62 31.42 20.48 -8.79
CA ALA A 62 32.59 21.12 -9.39
C ALA A 62 32.48 22.65 -9.42
N LYS A 63 31.26 23.19 -9.29
CA LYS A 63 30.96 24.62 -9.12
C LYS A 63 29.92 24.81 -8.01
N PRO A 64 29.91 25.95 -7.29
CA PRO A 64 28.84 26.26 -6.35
C PRO A 64 27.46 26.31 -7.01
N LEU A 65 26.44 25.88 -6.27
CA LEU A 65 25.04 26.20 -6.57
C LEU A 65 24.74 27.61 -6.07
N VAL A 66 24.27 28.50 -6.95
CA VAL A 66 24.08 29.93 -6.65
C VAL A 66 22.62 30.37 -6.72
N PRO A 67 22.19 31.38 -5.94
CA PRO A 67 20.82 31.89 -5.97
C PRO A 67 20.44 32.42 -7.36
N GLY A 68 19.23 32.09 -7.85
CA GLY A 68 18.81 32.40 -9.22
C GLY A 68 19.56 31.63 -10.31
N GLY A 69 20.48 30.73 -9.95
CA GLY A 69 21.22 29.90 -10.89
C GLY A 69 20.29 28.95 -11.64
N LYS A 70 20.54 28.81 -12.95
CA LYS A 70 19.80 27.90 -13.83
C LYS A 70 20.66 26.69 -14.16
N TYR A 71 20.05 25.51 -14.06
CA TYR A 71 20.68 24.21 -14.21
C TYR A 71 19.73 23.26 -14.95
N HIS A 72 20.30 22.23 -15.56
CA HIS A 72 19.55 21.07 -16.04
C HIS A 72 19.84 19.91 -15.10
N SER A 73 18.80 19.25 -14.60
CA SER A 73 18.91 17.98 -13.89
C SER A 73 18.55 16.84 -14.84
N TYR A 74 19.35 15.78 -14.83
CA TYR A 74 19.08 14.54 -15.56
C TYR A 74 19.26 13.35 -14.63
N VAL A 75 18.38 12.36 -14.75
CA VAL A 75 18.44 11.10 -13.99
C VAL A 75 17.92 9.95 -14.85
N LYS A 76 18.50 8.77 -14.66
CA LYS A 76 17.89 7.51 -15.07
C LYS A 76 17.90 6.56 -13.88
N MET A 77 16.71 6.20 -13.40
CA MET A 77 16.54 5.22 -12.33
C MET A 77 16.41 3.82 -12.96
N VAL A 78 17.01 2.83 -12.32
CA VAL A 78 17.10 1.45 -12.77
C VAL A 78 16.66 0.54 -11.60
N PRO A 79 15.72 -0.40 -11.81
CA PRO A 79 15.36 -1.37 -10.77
C PRO A 79 16.55 -2.31 -10.49
N THR A 80 16.76 -2.66 -9.23
CA THR A 80 17.72 -3.73 -8.87
C THR A 80 17.09 -5.11 -9.04
N VAL A 81 17.91 -6.17 -9.01
CA VAL A 81 17.43 -7.56 -9.02
C VAL A 81 16.61 -7.86 -7.75
N GLU A 82 16.93 -7.17 -6.65
CA GLU A 82 16.17 -7.14 -5.41
C GLU A 82 15.03 -6.11 -5.52
N ASP A 83 13.77 -6.57 -5.62
CA ASP A 83 12.60 -5.74 -5.28
C ASP A 83 12.65 -5.53 -3.75
N PRO A 84 12.61 -4.28 -3.21
CA PRO A 84 11.97 -3.10 -3.76
C PRO A 84 12.90 -1.89 -3.97
N ILE A 85 14.12 -2.12 -4.46
CA ILE A 85 15.15 -1.05 -4.58
C ILE A 85 15.33 -0.59 -6.04
N TYR A 86 15.55 0.70 -6.19
CA TYR A 86 15.91 1.36 -7.45
C TYR A 86 17.16 2.21 -7.23
N PHE A 87 18.04 2.25 -8.22
CA PHE A 87 19.32 2.95 -8.19
C PHE A 87 19.43 3.91 -9.38
N GLY A 88 20.08 5.05 -9.18
CA GLY A 88 20.39 5.96 -10.29
C GLY A 88 21.51 6.94 -9.94
N ASP A 89 21.96 7.67 -10.95
CA ASP A 89 22.83 8.83 -10.81
C ASP A 89 22.07 10.08 -11.23
N VAL A 90 22.15 11.15 -10.44
CA VAL A 90 21.63 12.48 -10.83
C VAL A 90 22.76 13.37 -11.30
N TYR A 91 22.63 13.90 -12.50
CA TYR A 91 23.58 14.79 -13.15
C TYR A 91 23.04 16.22 -13.18
N GLY A 92 23.65 17.11 -12.40
CA GLY A 92 23.42 18.55 -12.46
C GLY A 92 24.34 19.20 -13.48
N MET A 93 23.77 19.88 -14.48
CA MET A 93 24.49 20.48 -15.61
C MET A 93 24.20 21.97 -15.74
N GLN A 94 25.16 22.72 -16.28
CA GLN A 94 25.00 24.12 -16.68
C GLN A 94 25.80 24.35 -17.96
N ASP A 95 25.21 25.04 -18.94
CA ASP A 95 25.81 25.27 -20.27
C ASP A 95 26.36 24.00 -20.94
N ASN A 96 25.59 22.91 -20.83
CA ASN A 96 25.92 21.57 -21.35
C ASN A 96 27.18 20.92 -20.72
N ILE A 97 27.64 21.43 -19.57
CA ILE A 97 28.74 20.89 -18.77
C ILE A 97 28.19 20.33 -17.46
N ILE A 98 28.62 19.13 -17.04
CA ILE A 98 28.28 18.57 -15.72
C ILE A 98 28.99 19.39 -14.63
N ILE A 99 28.22 19.98 -13.72
CA ILE A 99 28.70 20.79 -12.59
C ILE A 99 28.44 20.14 -11.23
N GLY A 100 27.60 19.10 -11.17
CA GLY A 100 27.39 18.29 -9.99
C GLY A 100 26.89 16.88 -10.32
N VAL A 101 27.22 15.92 -9.46
CA VAL A 101 26.75 14.52 -9.56
C VAL A 101 26.35 14.03 -8.17
N VAL A 102 25.16 13.41 -8.08
CA VAL A 102 24.76 12.55 -6.96
C VAL A 102 24.85 11.12 -7.47
N ASN A 103 25.90 10.41 -7.06
CA ASN A 103 26.13 9.03 -7.49
C ASN A 103 25.40 8.04 -6.59
N GLY A 104 24.77 7.05 -7.21
CA GLY A 104 24.10 5.96 -6.53
C GLY A 104 23.02 6.40 -5.55
N ILE A 105 22.16 7.34 -5.97
CA ILE A 105 20.95 7.64 -5.20
C ILE A 105 20.02 6.42 -5.26
N GLN A 106 19.60 5.97 -4.09
CA GLN A 106 18.73 4.81 -3.96
C GLN A 106 17.30 5.27 -3.68
N PHE A 107 16.31 4.48 -4.08
CA PHE A 107 14.91 4.62 -3.68
C PHE A 107 14.34 3.26 -3.34
N ARG A 108 13.71 3.14 -2.18
CA ARG A 108 12.98 1.94 -1.75
C ARG A 108 11.48 2.18 -1.86
N ARG A 109 10.77 1.24 -2.48
CA ARG A 109 9.30 1.23 -2.59
C ARG A 109 8.67 0.72 -1.28
N TYR A 110 7.60 1.38 -0.87
CA TYR A 110 6.80 1.06 0.32
C TYR A 110 5.30 1.09 -0.02
N PRO A 111 4.47 0.17 0.51
CA PRO A 111 3.03 0.23 0.39
C PRO A 111 2.45 1.47 1.09
N ARG A 112 1.58 2.23 0.40
CA ARG A 112 1.00 3.49 0.92
C ARG A 112 0.19 3.32 2.18
N ILE A 113 -0.35 2.12 2.43
CA ILE A 113 -1.09 1.83 3.66
C ILE A 113 -0.23 2.11 4.90
N LEU A 114 1.10 1.98 4.81
CA LEU A 114 2.04 2.25 5.89
C LEU A 114 2.36 3.74 6.13
N LEU A 115 1.88 4.67 5.29
CA LEU A 115 2.13 6.12 5.47
C LEU A 115 1.62 6.62 6.82
N SER A 116 0.48 6.11 7.28
CA SER A 116 -0.08 6.39 8.61
C SER A 116 0.91 6.01 9.72
N ARG A 117 1.55 4.85 9.60
CA ARG A 117 2.44 4.26 10.59
C ARG A 117 3.82 4.92 10.63
N PHE A 118 4.34 5.37 9.49
CA PHE A 118 5.66 6.01 9.43
C PHE A 118 5.64 7.54 9.65
N LEU A 119 4.54 8.23 9.31
CA LEU A 119 4.48 9.70 9.33
C LEU A 119 3.53 10.29 10.37
N SER A 120 2.83 9.47 11.16
CA SER A 120 2.03 9.98 12.29
C SER A 120 2.92 10.39 13.46
N PRO A 121 2.61 11.49 14.17
CA PRO A 121 3.24 11.80 15.45
C PRO A 121 3.04 10.66 16.48
N PRO A 122 3.99 10.46 17.41
CA PRO A 122 3.90 9.42 18.44
C PRO A 122 2.57 9.43 19.23
N ASP A 123 2.04 10.62 19.53
CA ASP A 123 0.76 10.77 20.25
C ASP A 123 -0.44 10.16 19.50
N LYS A 124 -0.38 10.12 18.16
CA LYS A 124 -1.38 9.43 17.33
C LYS A 124 -1.11 7.94 17.25
N MET A 125 0.14 7.50 17.28
CA MET A 125 0.52 6.08 17.29
C MET A 125 0.16 5.40 18.62
N ALA A 126 0.31 6.08 19.76
CA ALA A 126 -0.12 5.55 21.06
C ALA A 126 -1.63 5.22 21.10
N ALA A 127 -2.47 5.97 20.38
CA ALA A 127 -3.89 5.66 20.21
C ALA A 127 -4.18 4.50 19.23
N ILE A 128 -3.19 4.11 18.40
CA ILE A 128 -3.24 2.93 17.52
C ILE A 128 -2.91 1.68 18.33
N ASP A 129 -1.82 1.69 19.11
CA ASP A 129 -1.29 0.52 19.85
C ASP A 129 -2.07 0.15 21.13
N ASP A 130 -3.02 0.97 21.57
CA ASP A 130 -3.78 0.71 22.81
C ASP A 130 -4.65 -0.56 22.70
N LYS A 131 -4.55 -1.43 23.72
CA LYS A 131 -5.01 -2.84 23.74
C LYS A 131 -6.48 -3.04 23.31
N PRO A 132 -6.85 -4.22 22.76
CA PRO A 132 -8.25 -4.53 22.46
C PRO A 132 -9.11 -4.41 23.71
N LYS A 133 -10.01 -3.43 23.69
CA LYS A 133 -11.05 -3.26 24.71
C LYS A 133 -12.18 -4.23 24.36
N PRO A 134 -12.58 -5.15 25.26
CA PRO A 134 -13.62 -6.12 24.97
C PRO A 134 -14.93 -5.42 24.57
N ALA A 135 -15.54 -5.89 23.49
CA ALA A 135 -16.71 -5.28 22.87
C ALA A 135 -17.96 -5.49 23.73
N ALA A 136 -18.23 -4.55 24.63
CA ALA A 136 -19.51 -4.49 25.35
C ALA A 136 -20.64 -4.17 24.35
N ALA A 137 -21.48 -5.16 24.05
CA ALA A 137 -22.59 -5.04 23.11
C ALA A 137 -23.55 -3.90 23.52
N GLN A 138 -23.58 -2.82 22.74
CA GLN A 138 -24.58 -1.76 22.91
C GLN A 138 -25.80 -2.04 22.02
N ALA A 139 -26.91 -2.40 22.66
CA ALA A 139 -28.18 -2.63 21.99
C ALA A 139 -28.70 -1.34 21.34
N ILE A 140 -28.78 -1.32 20.00
CA ILE A 140 -29.31 -0.19 19.24
C ILE A 140 -30.82 -0.04 19.53
N THR A 141 -31.17 0.99 20.29
CA THR A 141 -32.58 1.33 20.56
C THR A 141 -33.14 2.15 19.40
N ILE A 142 -33.84 1.49 18.48
CA ILE A 142 -34.49 2.15 17.33
C ILE A 142 -35.64 3.03 17.82
N LYS A 143 -35.45 4.36 17.83
CA LYS A 143 -36.55 5.32 18.02
C LYS A 143 -37.18 5.64 16.67
N SER A 144 -38.36 5.06 16.45
CA SER A 144 -39.29 5.46 15.38
C SER A 144 -39.57 6.97 15.40
N ARG A 145 -39.56 7.60 14.23
CA ARG A 145 -40.24 8.89 13.99
C ARG A 145 -40.99 8.85 12.66
N SER A 146 -42.12 9.55 12.68
CA SER A 146 -43.25 9.41 11.76
C SER A 146 -43.13 10.21 10.46
N ALA A 147 -43.90 9.78 9.46
CA ALA A 147 -43.98 10.36 8.12
C ALA A 147 -44.76 11.70 8.04
N THR A 148 -44.54 12.42 6.93
CA THR A 148 -45.44 13.41 6.29
C THR A 148 -45.07 13.55 4.80
N PRO A 149 -45.93 14.11 3.90
CA PRO A 149 -46.23 13.43 2.65
C PRO A 149 -45.77 14.13 1.34
N MET A 150 -45.86 13.38 0.22
CA MET A 150 -45.73 13.88 -1.16
C MET A 150 -46.82 14.91 -1.53
N PRO A 151 -46.58 15.65 -2.62
CA PRO A 151 -47.58 15.78 -3.68
C PRO A 151 -47.12 15.15 -5.00
N ASN A 152 -48.10 14.68 -5.77
CA ASN A 152 -47.96 13.81 -6.95
C ASN A 152 -48.16 14.58 -8.27
N ARG A 153 -47.56 14.10 -9.38
CA ARG A 153 -48.05 14.13 -10.80
C ARG A 153 -46.95 13.62 -11.75
N LEU A 154 -47.11 12.46 -12.41
CA LEU A 154 -47.80 12.19 -13.70
C LEU A 154 -47.12 12.82 -14.93
N GLY A 155 -46.83 12.12 -16.05
CA GLY A 155 -47.00 10.70 -16.45
C GLY A 155 -45.75 10.15 -17.16
N SER A 156 -45.58 8.82 -17.30
CA SER A 156 -46.05 7.95 -18.42
C SER A 156 -45.04 7.97 -19.60
N ASP A 157 -44.68 6.89 -20.32
CA ASP A 157 -45.27 5.56 -20.61
C ASP A 157 -44.11 4.51 -20.79
N ASP A 158 -44.23 3.26 -20.31
CA ASP A 158 -44.40 1.97 -21.06
C ASP A 158 -43.20 1.53 -21.94
N GLU A 159 -42.80 0.26 -22.18
CA GLU A 159 -43.33 -1.10 -21.95
C GLU A 159 -42.15 -2.02 -21.48
N ASN A 160 -42.25 -2.98 -20.54
CA ASN A 160 -42.75 -4.36 -20.65
C ASN A 160 -42.38 -5.16 -21.94
N ILE A 161 -41.78 -6.36 -21.80
CA ILE A 161 -42.06 -7.61 -22.57
C ILE A 161 -41.16 -8.78 -22.10
N SER A 162 -41.76 -9.94 -21.90
CA SER A 162 -41.19 -11.31 -21.81
C SER A 162 -42.37 -12.31 -21.78
N PRO A 163 -42.20 -13.65 -21.96
CA PRO A 163 -41.27 -14.46 -22.76
C PRO A 163 -42.02 -15.44 -23.71
N PRO A 164 -41.35 -16.42 -24.38
CA PRO A 164 -41.60 -17.88 -24.13
C PRO A 164 -40.39 -18.84 -24.47
N THR A 165 -40.39 -20.19 -24.39
CA THR A 165 -40.92 -21.22 -23.44
C THR A 165 -40.42 -22.65 -23.84
N SER A 166 -39.83 -23.45 -22.90
CA SER A 166 -39.57 -24.93 -22.96
C SER A 166 -38.58 -25.47 -24.05
N ALA A 167 -38.16 -26.76 -24.18
CA ALA A 167 -37.75 -27.93 -23.33
C ALA A 167 -37.43 -29.14 -24.29
N PRO A 168 -37.05 -30.41 -23.90
CA PRO A 168 -36.48 -31.03 -22.67
C PRO A 168 -35.17 -31.88 -22.92
N ALA A 169 -34.74 -32.74 -21.96
CA ALA A 169 -33.46 -33.49 -21.89
C ALA A 169 -33.37 -34.85 -22.67
N PRO A 170 -32.24 -35.62 -22.64
CA PRO A 170 -31.96 -36.58 -21.55
C PRO A 170 -30.46 -36.79 -21.17
N SER A 171 -30.17 -37.79 -20.30
CA SER A 171 -29.01 -37.89 -19.40
C SER A 171 -27.95 -38.99 -19.68
N LYS A 172 -26.76 -38.82 -19.06
CA LYS A 172 -25.75 -39.79 -18.53
C LYS A 172 -24.44 -38.99 -18.24
N GLY A 173 -23.74 -39.03 -17.11
CA GLY A 173 -23.84 -39.86 -15.90
C GLY A 173 -22.59 -40.74 -15.72
N VAL A 174 -21.68 -40.38 -14.80
CA VAL A 174 -20.76 -41.23 -13.97
C VAL A 174 -19.53 -40.42 -13.48
N ALA A 175 -19.04 -40.78 -12.28
CA ALA A 175 -17.78 -40.39 -11.61
C ALA A 175 -17.71 -39.00 -10.96
N ALA A 176 -17.86 -38.99 -9.63
CA ALA A 176 -17.55 -37.86 -8.77
C ALA A 176 -16.03 -37.65 -8.66
N ALA A 177 -15.56 -36.44 -8.94
CA ALA A 177 -14.36 -35.91 -8.29
C ALA A 177 -14.80 -35.30 -6.94
N ALA A 178 -13.98 -35.42 -5.91
CA ALA A 178 -14.24 -34.72 -4.65
C ALA A 178 -14.16 -33.21 -4.91
N GLU A 179 -15.22 -32.48 -4.58
CA GLU A 179 -15.25 -31.03 -4.73
C GLU A 179 -14.32 -30.41 -3.69
N SER A 180 -13.26 -29.74 -4.16
CA SER A 180 -12.48 -28.82 -3.31
C SER A 180 -13.44 -27.76 -2.75
N PRO A 181 -13.35 -27.39 -1.46
CA PRO A 181 -14.23 -26.41 -0.86
C PRO A 181 -14.12 -25.09 -1.63
N SER A 182 -15.24 -24.63 -2.19
CA SER A 182 -15.24 -23.44 -3.02
C SER A 182 -15.28 -22.19 -2.14
N ILE A 183 -14.65 -21.11 -2.62
CA ILE A 183 -14.44 -19.82 -1.91
C ILE A 183 -15.74 -19.22 -1.30
N LYS A 184 -16.92 -19.64 -1.78
CA LYS A 184 -18.23 -19.21 -1.26
C LYS A 184 -18.56 -19.80 0.11
N ASP A 185 -18.20 -21.04 0.39
CA ASP A 185 -18.61 -21.73 1.62
C ASP A 185 -17.84 -21.21 2.86
N ALA A 186 -16.58 -20.81 2.67
CA ALA A 186 -15.78 -20.16 3.71
C ALA A 186 -16.32 -18.75 4.09
N ALA A 187 -16.93 -18.04 3.14
CA ALA A 187 -17.50 -16.71 3.37
C ALA A 187 -18.78 -16.74 4.24
N GLU A 188 -19.54 -17.84 4.20
CA GLU A 188 -20.79 -17.99 4.95
C GLU A 188 -20.59 -18.33 6.45
N SER A 189 -19.38 -18.75 6.85
CA SER A 189 -19.07 -19.07 8.27
C SER A 189 -18.83 -17.84 9.16
N GLY A 190 -18.58 -16.66 8.58
CA GLY A 190 -18.67 -15.36 9.26
C GLY A 190 -17.63 -14.99 10.33
N SER A 191 -16.91 -15.97 10.92
CA SER A 191 -15.94 -15.74 12.02
C SER A 191 -14.79 -14.82 11.61
N ILE A 192 -14.33 -14.02 12.57
CA ILE A 192 -13.22 -13.09 12.43
C ILE A 192 -11.91 -13.80 11.99
N THR A 193 -11.67 -15.00 12.50
CA THR A 193 -10.48 -15.81 12.20
C THR A 193 -10.45 -16.23 10.74
N ALA A 194 -11.58 -16.66 10.19
CA ALA A 194 -11.68 -17.01 8.77
C ALA A 194 -11.39 -15.82 7.85
N LYS A 195 -11.86 -14.62 8.22
CA LYS A 195 -11.59 -13.38 7.48
C LYS A 195 -10.12 -12.94 7.58
N ALA A 196 -9.51 -13.10 8.74
CA ALA A 196 -8.10 -12.78 8.96
C ALA A 196 -7.16 -13.66 8.13
N ILE A 197 -7.39 -14.98 8.11
CA ILE A 197 -6.58 -15.91 7.30
C ILE A 197 -6.82 -15.67 5.79
N LEU A 198 -8.06 -15.42 5.37
CA LEU A 198 -8.36 -15.03 3.99
C LEU A 198 -7.66 -13.72 3.58
N LEU A 199 -7.57 -12.75 4.51
CA LEU A 199 -6.86 -11.50 4.26
C LEU A 199 -5.35 -11.75 4.08
N ILE A 200 -4.73 -12.58 4.92
CA ILE A 200 -3.32 -12.96 4.78
C ILE A 200 -3.08 -13.63 3.42
N ALA A 201 -3.87 -14.65 3.06
CA ALA A 201 -3.75 -15.34 1.78
C ALA A 201 -3.85 -14.40 0.56
N ASN A 202 -4.79 -13.45 0.60
CA ASN A 202 -4.91 -12.43 -0.44
C ASN A 202 -3.73 -11.45 -0.50
N GLU A 203 -3.03 -11.21 0.61
CA GLU A 203 -1.88 -10.28 0.66
C GLU A 203 -0.56 -10.95 0.27
N THR A 204 -0.35 -12.20 0.68
CA THR A 204 0.82 -12.99 0.26
C THR A 204 0.66 -13.59 -1.15
N GLY A 205 -0.56 -13.64 -1.68
CA GLY A 205 -0.87 -14.28 -2.97
C GLY A 205 -0.85 -15.80 -2.93
N LEU A 206 -0.93 -16.39 -1.73
CA LEU A 206 -0.93 -17.84 -1.47
C LEU A 206 -2.36 -18.40 -1.44
N ASP A 207 -2.50 -19.69 -1.68
CA ASP A 207 -3.81 -20.35 -1.60
C ASP A 207 -4.23 -20.61 -0.14
N LEU A 208 -5.54 -20.65 0.13
CA LEU A 208 -6.06 -20.99 1.46
C LEU A 208 -5.62 -22.39 1.95
N SER A 209 -5.31 -23.31 1.04
CA SER A 209 -4.79 -24.63 1.38
C SER A 209 -3.33 -24.63 1.87
N GLU A 210 -2.58 -23.54 1.63
CA GLU A 210 -1.21 -23.34 2.13
C GLU A 210 -1.21 -22.70 3.54
N MET A 211 -2.36 -22.19 4.00
CA MET A 211 -2.55 -21.61 5.34
C MET A 211 -2.85 -22.70 6.39
N THR A 212 -1.98 -23.70 6.46
CA THR A 212 -2.02 -24.79 7.46
C THR A 212 -1.51 -24.32 8.82
N ASP A 213 -1.97 -24.95 9.90
CA ASP A 213 -1.69 -24.47 11.26
C ASP A 213 -0.20 -24.56 11.64
N ASP A 214 0.58 -25.40 10.96
CA ASP A 214 2.03 -25.57 11.11
C ASP A 214 2.87 -24.65 10.20
N ALA A 215 2.23 -23.87 9.31
CA ALA A 215 2.94 -22.95 8.42
C ALA A 215 3.50 -21.75 9.20
N GLY A 216 4.82 -21.59 9.18
CA GLY A 216 5.53 -20.47 9.81
C GLY A 216 5.48 -19.20 8.97
N PHE A 217 5.25 -18.04 9.59
CA PHE A 217 5.14 -16.76 8.86
C PHE A 217 6.38 -16.42 8.02
N GLY A 218 7.58 -16.77 8.51
CA GLY A 218 8.83 -16.57 7.78
C GLY A 218 8.96 -17.42 6.51
N ASP A 219 8.32 -18.60 6.46
CA ASP A 219 8.31 -19.49 5.28
C ASP A 219 7.24 -19.06 4.25
N LEU A 220 6.28 -18.22 4.67
CA LEU A 220 5.22 -17.63 3.83
C LEU A 220 5.59 -16.23 3.30
N ASP A 221 6.88 -15.87 3.32
CA ASP A 221 7.43 -14.54 2.98
C ASP A 221 6.81 -13.36 3.77
N ILE A 222 6.26 -13.62 4.97
CA ILE A 222 5.72 -12.58 5.86
C ILE A 222 6.87 -11.96 6.67
N ASP A 223 7.66 -11.14 5.97
CA ASP A 223 8.78 -10.37 6.53
C ASP A 223 8.32 -9.21 7.43
N SER A 224 9.27 -8.42 7.94
CA SER A 224 8.97 -7.24 8.77
C SER A 224 8.14 -6.16 8.07
N LEU A 225 8.22 -6.02 6.74
CA LEU A 225 7.40 -5.07 5.98
C LEU A 225 5.98 -5.63 5.79
N MET A 226 5.87 -6.90 5.38
CA MET A 226 4.61 -7.60 5.16
C MET A 226 3.80 -7.72 6.46
N SER A 227 4.46 -8.05 7.57
CA SER A 227 3.89 -8.02 8.93
C SER A 227 3.27 -6.67 9.27
N LEU A 228 3.91 -5.57 8.86
CA LEU A 228 3.39 -4.20 9.04
C LEU A 228 2.16 -3.92 8.16
N VAL A 229 2.12 -4.46 6.93
CA VAL A 229 1.01 -4.32 5.98
C VAL A 229 -0.21 -5.10 6.47
N ILE A 230 -0.05 -6.38 6.81
CA ILE A 230 -1.12 -7.23 7.35
C ILE A 230 -1.68 -6.62 8.64
N ALA A 231 -0.82 -6.11 9.54
CA ALA A 231 -1.27 -5.44 10.77
C ALA A 231 -2.14 -4.20 10.50
N GLU A 232 -1.79 -3.38 9.52
CA GLU A 232 -2.58 -2.20 9.17
C GLU A 232 -3.89 -2.58 8.44
N LYS A 233 -3.88 -3.63 7.59
CA LYS A 233 -5.09 -4.17 6.96
C LYS A 233 -6.05 -4.81 7.97
N PHE A 234 -5.55 -5.58 8.92
CA PHE A 234 -6.32 -6.09 10.07
C PHE A 234 -7.01 -4.94 10.81
N ARG A 235 -6.33 -3.81 10.98
CA ARG A 235 -6.88 -2.61 11.62
C ARG A 235 -7.94 -1.91 10.76
N THR A 236 -7.76 -1.80 9.45
CA THR A 236 -8.69 -1.07 8.56
C THR A 236 -9.90 -1.88 8.12
N GLU A 237 -9.74 -3.18 7.87
CA GLU A 237 -10.76 -4.04 7.28
C GLU A 237 -11.51 -4.88 8.33
N LEU A 238 -10.79 -5.35 9.36
CA LEU A 238 -11.33 -6.24 10.39
C LEU A 238 -11.49 -5.55 11.77
N ASN A 239 -11.00 -4.32 11.91
CA ASN A 239 -10.93 -3.56 13.18
C ASN A 239 -10.17 -4.32 14.29
N ILE A 240 -9.23 -5.18 13.90
CA ILE A 240 -8.31 -5.90 14.78
C ILE A 240 -7.06 -5.05 14.97
N LYS A 241 -6.71 -4.73 16.21
CA LYS A 241 -5.50 -3.96 16.53
C LYS A 241 -4.37 -4.89 16.91
N VAL A 242 -3.29 -4.90 16.12
CA VAL A 242 -2.09 -5.71 16.33
C VAL A 242 -0.83 -4.90 16.05
N ASN A 243 0.23 -5.18 16.80
CA ASN A 243 1.55 -4.68 16.47
C ASN A 243 2.16 -5.54 15.34
N GLY A 244 3.09 -4.98 14.56
CA GLY A 244 3.84 -5.75 13.57
C GLY A 244 4.75 -6.83 14.19
N SER A 245 5.02 -6.76 15.50
CA SER A 245 5.70 -7.83 16.23
C SER A 245 4.85 -9.08 16.43
N LEU A 246 3.53 -9.03 16.22
CA LEU A 246 2.65 -10.18 16.48
C LEU A 246 3.12 -11.44 15.72
N PHE A 247 3.56 -11.28 14.48
CA PHE A 247 4.06 -12.36 13.62
C PHE A 247 5.48 -12.85 13.99
N LEU A 248 6.12 -12.21 14.98
CA LEU A 248 7.34 -12.66 15.65
C LEU A 248 7.04 -13.26 17.04
N ASP A 249 5.99 -12.78 17.70
CA ASP A 249 5.52 -13.25 19.01
C ASP A 249 4.70 -14.55 18.89
N TYR A 250 4.08 -14.79 17.73
CA TYR A 250 3.35 -15.98 17.33
C TYR A 250 3.90 -16.41 15.96
N GLU A 251 4.60 -17.54 15.90
CA GLU A 251 5.44 -17.90 14.74
C GLU A 251 4.63 -18.55 13.60
N THR A 252 3.48 -19.17 13.89
CA THR A 252 2.68 -19.93 12.92
C THR A 252 1.26 -19.40 12.68
N ILE A 253 0.66 -19.82 11.57
CA ILE A 253 -0.77 -19.61 11.28
C ILE A 253 -1.67 -20.20 12.39
N GLY A 254 -1.31 -21.36 12.96
CA GLY A 254 -2.06 -21.99 14.05
C GLY A 254 -2.09 -21.12 15.31
N ASP A 255 -0.93 -20.59 15.71
CA ASP A 255 -0.80 -19.68 16.84
C ASP A 255 -1.69 -18.43 16.67
N LEU A 256 -1.72 -17.86 15.46
CA LEU A 256 -2.59 -16.72 15.15
C LEU A 256 -4.08 -17.09 15.16
N ARG A 257 -4.46 -18.30 14.71
CA ARG A 257 -5.86 -18.76 14.79
C ARG A 257 -6.33 -18.90 16.24
N GLU A 258 -5.49 -19.45 17.11
CA GLU A 258 -5.77 -19.58 18.54
C GLU A 258 -5.94 -18.19 19.17
N TRP A 259 -4.98 -17.28 18.96
CA TRP A 259 -5.05 -15.91 19.46
C TRP A 259 -6.30 -15.15 18.98
N LEU A 260 -6.66 -15.24 17.70
CA LEU A 260 -7.89 -14.64 17.17
C LEU A 260 -9.15 -15.27 17.79
N GLY A 261 -9.12 -16.58 18.03
CA GLY A 261 -10.17 -17.33 18.71
C GLY A 261 -10.38 -16.91 20.16
N GLU A 262 -9.31 -16.62 20.90
CA GLU A 262 -9.40 -16.17 22.30
C GLU A 262 -9.88 -14.71 22.44
N TYR A 263 -9.41 -13.81 21.57
CA TYR A 263 -9.58 -12.37 21.76
C TYR A 263 -10.72 -11.72 20.95
N TYR A 264 -11.23 -12.37 19.90
CA TYR A 264 -12.17 -11.74 18.95
C TYR A 264 -13.39 -12.60 18.54
N ASN A 265 -13.57 -13.80 19.11
CA ASN A 265 -14.66 -14.73 18.78
C ASN A 265 -15.82 -14.69 19.79
#